data_AF-A0A0D3A9A3-F1
#
_entry.id   AF-A0A0D3A9A3-F1
#
_cell.length_a   1.000
_cell.length_b   1.000
_cell.length_c   1.000
_cell.angle_alpha   90.00
_cell.angle_beta   90.00
_cell.angle_gamma   90.00
#
_symmetry.space_group_name_H-M   'P 1'
#
loop_
_entity.id
_entity.type
_entity.pdbx_description
1 polymer ?
#
loop_
_entity_poly.entity_id
_entity_poly.type
_entity_poly.pdbx_seq_one_letter_code
_entity_poly.pdbx_strand_id
1 'polypeptide(L)'
;MADLSEFVVNTKNPVLVAPKSETRKGLHYLSNLDQNIAVMVKTLYYFKSESRTNQKSYNVIKKYLSEILVHYYPIAGWLTPEGKIAVNCTGEGVVLVEAETSCWINMIKETISENRMEILKKFVYDIPDVRPEVVADVVDEADVVLSGEDHVESRC
;
A
#
# COMPACT_ATOMS: atom_id res chain seq x y z
N MET A 1 -13.01 -22.43 12.56
CA MET A 1 -12.99 -21.83 11.21
C MET A 1 -13.24 -20.34 11.42
N ALA A 2 -12.28 -19.49 11.09
CA ALA A 2 -12.43 -18.04 11.23
C ALA A 2 -13.53 -17.55 10.28
N ASP A 3 -14.55 -16.92 10.84
CA ASP A 3 -15.70 -16.39 10.09
C ASP A 3 -15.33 -15.11 9.35
N LEU A 4 -15.98 -14.84 8.21
CA LEU A 4 -15.78 -13.62 7.43
C LEU A 4 -16.05 -12.34 8.24
N SER A 5 -16.89 -12.43 9.28
CA SER A 5 -17.21 -11.34 10.21
C SER A 5 -16.07 -10.96 11.15
N GLU A 6 -15.05 -11.82 11.32
CA GLU A 6 -13.86 -11.52 12.12
C GLU A 6 -12.92 -10.56 11.40
N PHE A 7 -13.06 -10.41 10.07
CA PHE A 7 -12.22 -9.58 9.21
C PHE A 7 -12.91 -8.28 8.78
N VAL A 8 -12.91 -7.29 9.68
CA VAL A 8 -13.44 -5.94 9.47
C VAL A 8 -12.29 -4.96 9.31
N VAL A 9 -12.21 -4.29 8.16
CA VAL A 9 -11.20 -3.28 7.87
C VAL A 9 -11.90 -1.92 7.74
N ASN A 10 -11.54 -0.97 8.59
CA ASN A 10 -12.02 0.40 8.55
C ASN A 10 -10.99 1.26 7.82
N THR A 11 -11.37 1.80 6.67
CA THR A 11 -10.51 2.68 5.87
C THR A 11 -10.77 4.14 6.19
N LYS A 12 -9.70 4.93 6.29
CA LYS A 12 -9.79 6.39 6.32
C LYS A 12 -9.88 6.94 4.90
N ASN A 13 -10.13 8.24 4.80
CA ASN A 13 -10.20 8.92 3.51
C ASN A 13 -8.87 8.76 2.74
N PRO A 14 -8.92 8.39 1.45
CA PRO A 14 -7.74 8.34 0.59
C PRO A 14 -7.04 9.69 0.51
N VAL A 15 -5.71 9.67 0.44
CA VAL A 15 -4.90 10.86 0.18
C VAL A 15 -4.04 10.66 -1.05
N LEU A 16 -3.89 11.72 -1.84
CA LEU A 16 -2.99 11.74 -2.98
C LEU A 16 -1.59 12.17 -2.54
N VAL A 17 -0.58 11.33 -2.78
CA VAL A 17 0.82 11.58 -2.45
C VAL A 17 1.57 11.94 -3.73
N ALA A 18 1.81 13.23 -3.92
CA ALA A 18 2.58 13.74 -5.05
C ALA A 18 4.10 13.52 -4.87
N PRO A 19 4.89 13.53 -5.97
CA PRO A 19 6.34 13.58 -5.89
C PRO A 19 6.82 14.79 -5.09
N LYS A 20 7.91 14.63 -4.33
CA LYS A 20 8.47 15.68 -3.46
C LYS A 20 8.96 16.91 -4.22
N SER A 21 9.33 16.75 -5.48
CA SER A 21 9.80 17.80 -6.37
C SER A 21 9.25 17.60 -7.77
N GLU A 22 9.30 18.65 -8.61
CA GLU A 22 8.85 18.56 -9.99
C GLU A 22 9.57 17.45 -10.76
N THR A 23 8.79 16.69 -11.53
CA THR A 23 9.25 15.58 -12.35
C THR A 23 9.05 15.89 -13.83
N ARG A 24 9.66 15.08 -14.70
CA ARG A 24 9.39 15.18 -16.13
C ARG A 24 7.90 14.96 -16.40
N LYS A 25 7.32 15.85 -17.21
CA LYS A 25 5.92 15.81 -17.64
C LYS A 25 5.82 15.29 -19.07
N GLY A 26 4.63 14.79 -19.42
CA GLY A 26 4.29 14.31 -20.76
C GLY A 26 4.10 12.79 -20.83
N LEU A 27 4.02 12.27 -22.05
CA LEU A 27 3.72 10.86 -22.27
C LEU A 27 4.97 9.99 -22.11
N HIS A 28 4.87 8.98 -21.25
CA HIS A 28 5.82 7.87 -21.14
C HIS A 28 5.22 6.64 -21.82
N TYR A 29 5.73 6.30 -23.01
CA TYR A 29 5.25 5.16 -23.77
C TYR A 29 5.74 3.84 -23.19
N LEU A 30 4.82 2.92 -22.94
CA LEU A 30 5.18 1.59 -22.47
C LEU A 30 5.71 0.72 -23.61
N SER A 31 6.51 -0.28 -23.25
CA SER A 31 7.09 -1.23 -24.21
C SER A 31 6.00 -2.10 -24.85
N ASN A 32 6.32 -2.78 -25.94
CA ASN A 32 5.37 -3.69 -26.59
C ASN A 32 4.98 -4.86 -25.67
N LEU A 33 5.85 -5.26 -24.72
CA LEU A 33 5.51 -6.29 -23.73
C LEU A 33 4.40 -5.80 -22.80
N ASP A 34 4.53 -4.58 -22.30
CA ASP A 34 3.56 -3.95 -21.40
C ASP A 34 2.20 -3.72 -22.08
N GLN A 35 2.18 -3.54 -23.41
CA GLN A 35 0.92 -3.46 -24.17
C GLN A 35 0.13 -4.77 -24.16
N ASN A 36 0.80 -5.91 -24.01
CA ASN A 36 0.18 -7.24 -24.07
C ASN A 36 -0.13 -7.82 -22.69
N ILE A 37 0.43 -7.25 -21.62
CA ILE A 37 0.28 -7.74 -20.25
C ILE A 37 -0.24 -6.61 -19.37
N ALA A 38 -1.56 -6.44 -19.36
CA ALA A 38 -2.25 -5.53 -18.45
C ALA A 38 -2.79 -6.32 -17.25
N VAL A 39 -1.93 -6.62 -16.28
CA VAL A 39 -2.32 -7.30 -15.04
C VAL A 39 -2.16 -6.35 -13.87
N MET A 40 -3.24 -6.14 -13.12
CA MET A 40 -3.17 -5.47 -11.83
C MET A 40 -2.58 -6.44 -10.82
N VAL A 41 -1.39 -6.11 -10.30
CA VAL A 41 -0.73 -6.89 -9.25
C VAL A 41 -1.09 -6.30 -7.91
N LYS A 42 -1.70 -7.10 -7.04
CA LYS A 42 -1.97 -6.76 -5.64
C LYS A 42 -0.96 -7.49 -4.76
N THR A 43 -0.30 -6.79 -3.86
CA THR A 43 0.72 -7.37 -2.99
C THR A 43 0.49 -6.92 -1.55
N LEU A 44 0.37 -7.89 -0.66
CA LEU A 44 0.23 -7.66 0.77
C LEU A 44 1.58 -7.82 1.45
N TYR A 45 2.06 -6.76 2.08
CA TYR A 45 3.23 -6.80 2.96
C TYR A 45 2.78 -6.66 4.40
N TYR A 46 3.34 -7.49 5.28
CA TYR A 46 3.08 -7.41 6.71
C TYR A 46 4.41 -7.32 7.46
N PHE A 47 4.43 -6.50 8.51
CA PHE A 47 5.62 -6.24 9.31
C PHE A 47 5.28 -6.39 10.78
N LYS A 48 6.16 -7.04 11.55
CA LYS A 48 6.08 -7.01 13.01
C LYS A 48 6.67 -5.69 13.49
N SER A 49 5.95 -4.95 14.34
CA SER A 49 6.45 -3.70 14.93
C SER A 49 7.08 -3.95 16.29
N GLU A 50 8.23 -3.34 16.56
CA GLU A 50 8.94 -3.43 17.84
C GLU A 50 9.01 -2.08 18.59
N SER A 51 8.76 -0.93 17.93
CA SER A 51 8.96 0.40 18.56
C SER A 51 8.26 1.62 17.91
N ARG A 52 7.51 1.48 16.80
CA ARG A 52 6.90 2.63 16.07
C ARG A 52 5.37 2.59 16.02
N THR A 53 4.74 3.72 16.33
CA THR A 53 3.27 3.82 16.32
C THR A 53 2.77 3.82 14.88
N ASN A 54 1.54 3.35 14.68
CA ASN A 54 0.92 3.28 13.35
C ASN A 54 0.97 4.63 12.63
N GLN A 55 0.70 5.72 13.35
CA GLN A 55 0.83 7.07 12.83
C GLN A 55 2.27 7.42 12.39
N LYS A 56 3.30 7.00 13.13
CA LYS A 56 4.70 7.21 12.75
C LYS A 56 5.05 6.40 11.50
N SER A 57 4.60 5.14 11.42
CA SER A 57 4.82 4.27 10.26
C SER A 57 4.13 4.83 9.00
N TYR A 58 2.87 5.24 9.11
CA TYR A 58 2.13 5.91 8.03
C TYR A 58 2.87 7.17 7.54
N ASN A 59 3.31 8.03 8.45
CA ASN A 59 4.03 9.25 8.10
C ASN A 59 5.37 8.96 7.41
N VAL A 60 6.07 7.89 7.83
CA VAL A 60 7.31 7.43 7.21
C VAL A 60 7.04 6.92 5.79
N ILE A 61 6.04 6.06 5.61
CA ILE A 61 5.65 5.54 4.28
C ILE A 61 5.26 6.69 3.37
N LYS A 62 4.36 7.58 3.82
CA LYS A 62 3.93 8.76 3.06
C LYS A 62 5.10 9.65 2.63
N LYS A 63 6.04 9.90 3.55
CA LYS A 63 7.25 10.70 3.27
C LYS A 63 8.13 10.06 2.20
N TYR A 64 8.49 8.79 2.38
CA TYR A 64 9.40 8.10 1.46
C TYR A 64 8.73 7.77 0.13
N LEU A 65 7.41 7.58 0.11
CA LEU A 65 6.63 7.47 -1.11
C LEU A 65 6.74 8.77 -1.94
N SER A 66 6.56 9.93 -1.31
CA SER A 66 6.76 11.22 -2.00
C SER A 66 8.20 11.38 -2.53
N GLU A 67 9.21 10.92 -1.79
CA GLU A 67 10.63 10.97 -2.22
C GLU A 67 10.92 10.03 -3.39
N ILE A 68 10.45 8.78 -3.35
CA ILE A 68 10.74 7.79 -4.40
C ILE A 68 10.02 8.11 -5.71
N LEU A 69 8.84 8.75 -5.65
CA LEU A 69 8.09 9.18 -6.82
C LEU A 69 8.84 10.22 -7.67
N VAL A 70 9.88 10.89 -7.15
CA VAL A 70 10.75 11.73 -7.99
C VAL A 70 11.52 10.87 -8.99
N HIS A 71 11.99 9.70 -8.56
CA HIS A 71 12.77 8.78 -9.38
C HIS A 71 11.88 7.86 -10.24
N TYR A 72 10.71 7.50 -9.71
CA TYR A 72 9.73 6.64 -10.37
C TYR A 72 8.51 7.43 -10.85
N TYR A 73 8.77 8.62 -11.38
CA TYR A 73 7.74 9.61 -11.71
C TYR A 73 6.59 9.13 -12.62
N PRO A 74 6.74 8.15 -13.54
CA PRO A 74 5.59 7.67 -14.30
C PRO A 74 4.49 7.11 -13.38
N ILE A 75 4.85 6.52 -12.24
CA ILE A 75 3.88 5.96 -11.28
C ILE A 75 2.93 7.04 -10.72
N ALA A 76 3.34 8.30 -10.68
CA ALA A 76 2.52 9.44 -10.24
C ALA A 76 1.67 10.05 -11.37
N GLY A 77 1.41 9.30 -12.44
CA GLY A 77 0.63 9.70 -13.59
C GLY A 77 -0.49 8.71 -13.90
N TRP A 78 -1.20 8.93 -15.02
CA TRP A 78 -2.41 8.18 -15.36
C TRP A 78 -2.26 7.47 -16.70
N LEU A 79 -2.84 6.28 -16.83
CA LEU A 79 -2.84 5.57 -18.11
C LEU A 79 -3.74 6.27 -19.13
N THR A 80 -3.27 6.37 -20.37
CA THR A 80 -4.09 6.86 -21.48
C THR A 80 -5.22 5.86 -21.77
N PRO A 81 -6.47 6.34 -21.98
CA PRO A 81 -7.64 5.47 -22.15
C PRO A 81 -7.69 4.76 -23.51
N GLU A 82 -7.04 5.31 -24.54
CA GLU A 82 -7.15 4.85 -25.93
C GLU A 82 -5.80 4.78 -26.64
N GLY A 83 -5.69 3.87 -27.61
CA GLY A 83 -4.49 3.68 -28.43
C GLY A 83 -3.40 2.86 -27.73
N LYS A 84 -2.13 3.15 -28.07
CA LYS A 84 -0.98 2.53 -27.40
C LYS A 84 -0.92 3.02 -25.96
N ILE A 85 -1.02 2.10 -25.00
CA ILE A 85 -1.01 2.40 -23.57
C ILE A 85 0.27 3.18 -23.25
N ALA A 86 0.09 4.39 -22.76
CA ALA A 86 1.14 5.24 -22.25
C ALA A 86 0.72 5.78 -20.89
N VAL A 87 1.70 6.24 -20.13
CA VAL A 87 1.46 6.96 -18.88
C VAL A 87 1.56 8.44 -19.17
N ASN A 88 0.47 9.18 -18.95
CA ASN A 88 0.49 10.62 -18.89
C ASN A 88 1.09 11.05 -17.54
N CYS A 89 2.36 11.44 -17.55
CA CYS A 89 3.09 11.83 -16.36
C CYS A 89 2.67 13.24 -15.93
N THR A 90 1.60 13.35 -15.14
CA THR A 90 1.08 14.61 -14.60
C THR A 90 1.82 15.03 -13.32
N GLY A 91 2.31 14.05 -12.55
CA GLY A 91 2.90 14.29 -11.24
C GLY A 91 1.85 14.55 -10.16
N GLU A 92 0.58 14.22 -10.41
CA GLU A 92 -0.51 14.41 -9.45
C GLU A 92 -0.32 13.53 -8.20
N GLY A 93 0.26 12.35 -8.37
CA GLY A 93 0.64 11.48 -7.26
C GLY A 93 0.00 10.10 -7.31
N VAL A 94 0.10 9.39 -6.20
CA VAL A 94 -0.50 8.06 -6.01
C VAL A 94 -1.45 8.06 -4.81
N VAL A 95 -2.47 7.21 -4.85
CA VAL A 95 -3.40 7.04 -3.74
C VAL A 95 -2.73 6.27 -2.60
N LEU A 96 -2.79 6.85 -1.40
CA LEU A 96 -2.41 6.23 -0.14
C LEU A 96 -3.64 6.20 0.78
N VAL A 97 -3.99 5.03 1.30
CA VAL A 97 -5.10 4.84 2.22
C VAL A 97 -4.56 4.30 3.54
N GLU A 98 -4.97 4.92 4.64
CA GLU A 98 -4.73 4.39 5.98
C GLU A 98 -5.93 3.52 6.36
N ALA A 99 -5.68 2.35 6.94
CA ALA A 99 -6.73 1.43 7.37
C ALA A 99 -6.39 0.79 8.72
N GLU A 100 -7.43 0.43 9.47
CA GLU A 100 -7.34 -0.26 10.75
C GLU A 100 -8.25 -1.49 10.76
N THR A 101 -7.81 -2.56 11.42
CA THR A 101 -8.56 -3.78 11.66
C THR A 101 -8.41 -4.21 13.11
N SER A 102 -9.13 -5.24 13.53
CA SER A 102 -8.99 -5.90 14.83
C SER A 102 -8.68 -7.39 14.66
N CYS A 103 -8.11 -7.79 13.51
CA CYS A 103 -7.62 -9.14 13.19
C CYS A 103 -6.12 -9.36 13.39
N TRP A 104 -5.77 -10.42 14.11
CA TRP A 104 -4.40 -10.68 14.52
C TRP A 104 -3.50 -10.91 13.32
N ILE A 105 -2.27 -10.39 13.34
CA ILE A 105 -1.31 -10.61 12.25
C ILE A 105 -1.09 -12.12 12.01
N ASN A 106 -1.23 -12.94 13.04
CA ASN A 106 -1.21 -14.40 12.90
C ASN A 106 -2.43 -14.93 12.15
N MET A 107 -3.63 -14.39 12.38
CA MET A 107 -4.82 -14.73 11.59
C MET A 107 -4.66 -14.31 10.12
N ILE A 108 -4.01 -13.15 9.86
CA ILE A 108 -3.68 -12.74 8.48
C ILE A 108 -2.69 -13.73 7.85
N LYS A 109 -1.66 -14.16 8.58
CA LYS A 109 -0.69 -15.18 8.10
C LYS A 109 -1.35 -16.52 7.82
N GLU A 110 -2.25 -16.97 8.68
CA GLU A 110 -3.05 -18.18 8.47
C GLU A 110 -3.91 -18.04 7.21
N THR A 111 -4.58 -16.90 7.05
CA THR A 111 -5.39 -16.59 5.86
C THR A 111 -4.56 -16.63 4.57
N ILE A 112 -3.33 -16.09 4.59
CA ILE A 112 -2.39 -16.18 3.46
C ILE A 112 -2.00 -17.64 3.20
N SER A 113 -1.66 -18.40 4.25
CA SER A 113 -1.22 -19.79 4.14
C SER A 113 -2.32 -20.73 3.62
N GLU A 114 -3.56 -20.46 4.02
CA GLU A 114 -4.77 -21.15 3.55
C GLU A 114 -5.27 -20.63 2.20
N ASN A 115 -4.61 -19.61 1.62
CA ASN A 115 -4.97 -18.98 0.35
C ASN A 115 -6.44 -18.50 0.28
N ARG A 116 -6.94 -17.94 1.38
CA ARG A 116 -8.31 -17.44 1.52
C ARG A 116 -8.49 -16.06 0.89
N MET A 117 -8.47 -16.03 -0.44
CA MET A 117 -8.51 -14.80 -1.24
C MET A 117 -9.73 -13.92 -1.02
N GLU A 118 -10.85 -14.50 -0.60
CA GLU A 118 -12.08 -13.78 -0.24
C GLU A 118 -11.89 -12.86 0.99
N ILE A 119 -10.99 -13.24 1.90
CA ILE A 119 -10.60 -12.40 3.05
C ILE A 119 -9.46 -11.46 2.65
N LEU A 120 -8.44 -11.96 1.95
CA LEU A 120 -7.26 -11.15 1.59
C LEU A 120 -7.63 -9.92 0.76
N LYS A 121 -8.67 -10.01 -0.07
CA LYS A 121 -9.18 -8.87 -0.85
C LYS A 121 -9.70 -7.73 0.02
N LYS A 122 -10.14 -7.98 1.26
CA LYS A 122 -10.61 -6.92 2.18
C LYS A 122 -9.47 -6.02 2.66
N PHE A 123 -8.24 -6.51 2.61
CA PHE A 123 -7.03 -5.81 3.05
C PHE A 123 -6.36 -4.99 1.95
N VAL A 124 -6.89 -5.04 0.73
CA VAL A 124 -6.36 -4.29 -0.42
C VAL A 124 -7.40 -3.26 -0.83
N TYR A 125 -7.02 -1.98 -0.84
CA TYR A 125 -7.93 -0.94 -1.27
C TYR A 125 -8.18 -1.00 -2.78
N ASP A 126 -9.43 -1.21 -3.18
CA ASP A 126 -9.86 -1.06 -4.57
C ASP A 126 -10.22 0.40 -4.84
N ILE A 127 -9.49 1.04 -5.77
CA ILE A 127 -9.80 2.40 -6.19
C ILE A 127 -11.07 2.35 -7.03
N PRO A 128 -12.16 3.01 -6.59
CA PRO A 128 -13.37 3.07 -7.39
C PRO A 128 -13.08 3.82 -8.69
N ASP A 129 -13.44 3.20 -9.82
CA ASP A 129 -13.48 3.84 -11.14
C ASP A 129 -12.14 4.12 -11.86
N VAL A 130 -11.02 3.47 -11.49
CA VAL A 130 -9.70 3.67 -12.14
C VAL A 130 -8.98 2.35 -12.51
N ARG A 131 -8.30 2.32 -13.68
CA ARG A 131 -7.37 1.26 -14.14
C ARG A 131 -5.95 1.52 -13.58
N PRO A 132 -5.15 0.46 -13.32
CA PRO A 132 -4.42 0.24 -12.07
C PRO A 132 -3.47 1.37 -11.65
N GLU A 133 -3.65 1.86 -10.43
CA GLU A 133 -2.67 2.68 -9.69
C GLU A 133 -1.87 1.82 -8.71
N VAL A 134 -0.69 2.32 -8.32
CA VAL A 134 0.16 1.72 -7.28
C VAL A 134 -0.45 2.03 -5.91
N VAL A 135 -1.08 1.02 -5.32
CA VAL A 135 -1.60 1.07 -3.95
C VAL A 135 -0.52 0.65 -2.97
N ALA A 136 -0.22 1.49 -1.99
CA ALA A 136 0.55 1.11 -0.82
C ALA A 136 -0.42 0.86 0.34
N ASP A 137 -0.76 -0.41 0.59
CA ASP A 137 -1.65 -0.80 1.67
C ASP A 137 -0.89 -0.85 3.01
N VAL A 138 -1.39 -0.12 4.01
CA VAL A 138 -1.00 -0.29 5.41
C VAL A 138 -2.19 -0.91 6.13
N VAL A 139 -2.05 -2.18 6.51
CA VAL A 139 -3.03 -2.90 7.32
C VAL A 139 -2.59 -2.82 8.78
N ASP A 140 -3.41 -2.24 9.65
CA ASP A 140 -3.20 -2.20 11.11
C ASP A 140 -4.15 -3.17 11.84
N GLU A 141 -3.75 -3.67 13.02
CA GLU A 141 -4.63 -4.29 14.00
C GLU A 141 -4.65 -3.53 15.35
N ALA A 142 -5.82 -3.45 16.00
CA ALA A 142 -6.06 -3.28 17.44
C ALA A 142 -5.37 -4.35 18.34
N ASP A 143 -4.07 -4.52 18.20
CA ASP A 143 -3.09 -4.76 19.27
C ASP A 143 -1.65 -4.55 18.74
N VAL A 144 -1.44 -3.59 17.82
CA VAL A 144 -0.12 -3.00 17.58
C VAL A 144 0.16 -1.96 18.67
N VAL A 145 0.18 -2.43 19.91
CA VAL A 145 0.66 -1.68 21.06
C VAL A 145 2.17 -1.85 21.14
N LEU A 146 2.87 -0.72 21.14
CA LEU A 146 4.31 -0.68 21.35
C LEU A 146 4.59 -0.76 22.84
N SER A 147 5.12 -1.88 23.30
CA SER A 147 5.84 -1.94 24.56
C SER A 147 7.20 -2.58 24.33
N GLY A 148 8.25 -1.79 24.57
CA GLY A 148 9.57 -2.30 24.89
C GLY A 148 9.84 -1.91 26.35
N GLU A 149 9.82 -2.90 27.24
CA GLU A 149 10.50 -2.76 28.52
C GLU A 149 11.93 -3.27 28.35
N ASP A 150 12.89 -2.41 28.66
CA ASP A 150 14.28 -2.80 28.87
C ASP A 150 14.36 -3.68 30.11
N HIS A 151 14.86 -4.91 29.95
CA HIS A 151 15.61 -5.58 31.00
C HIS A 151 17.03 -5.81 30.50
N VAL A 152 17.86 -4.80 30.73
CA VAL A 152 19.29 -4.97 30.93
C VAL A 152 19.45 -5.58 32.31
N GLU A 153 19.58 -6.90 32.40
CA GLU A 153 20.20 -7.51 33.57
C GLU A 153 21.71 -7.53 33.32
N SER A 154 22.38 -6.51 33.85
CA SER A 154 23.82 -6.55 34.09
C SER A 154 24.12 -7.64 35.10
N ARG A 155 25.08 -8.51 34.81
CA ARG A 155 25.95 -9.04 35.87
C ARG A 155 27.26 -9.58 35.28
N CYS A 156 28.33 -8.99 35.82
CA CYS A 156 29.74 -9.37 35.91
C CYS A 156 30.29 -10.48 35.00
#